data_AF-A0AAN6Y149-F1
#
_entry.id   AF-A0AAN6Y149-F1
#
_cell.length_a   1.000
_cell.length_b   1.000
_cell.length_c   1.000
_cell.angle_alpha   90.00
_cell.angle_beta   90.00
_cell.angle_gamma   90.00
#
_symmetry.space_group_name_H-M   'P 1'
#
loop_
_entity.id
_entity.type
_entity.pdbx_description
1 polymer ?
#
loop_
_entity_poly.entity_id
_entity_poly.type
_entity_poly.pdbx_seq_one_letter_code
_entity_poly.pdbx_strand_id
1 'polypeptide(L)' 'TLTPTQPGMVNNCKKFVLVKTGDTCDKIVAANKITLDNFIKWNTGVGGKACTSLWANAYV' A
#
# COMPACT_ATOMS: atom_id res chain seq x y z
N THR A 1 11.29 13.80 1.57
CA THR A 1 9.92 13.67 1.07
C THR A 1 9.84 12.39 0.28
N LEU A 2 8.87 11.52 0.53
CA LEU A 2 8.69 10.32 -0.30
C LEU A 2 7.98 10.76 -1.58
N THR A 3 8.51 10.38 -2.74
CA THR A 3 7.92 10.75 -4.02
C THR A 3 8.25 9.68 -5.05
N PRO A 4 7.25 9.16 -5.79
CA PRO A 4 5.81 9.43 -5.65
C PRO A 4 5.17 8.61 -4.50
N THR A 5 4.15 9.17 -3.86
CA THR A 5 3.26 8.44 -2.93
C THR A 5 1.93 8.17 -3.62
N GLN A 6 1.34 7.00 -3.39
CA GLN A 6 0.01 6.71 -3.92
C GLN A 6 -1.05 7.52 -3.14
N PRO A 7 -2.01 8.17 -3.81
CA PRO A 7 -3.12 8.87 -3.14
C PRO A 7 -3.94 7.93 -2.24
N GLY A 8 -4.47 8.47 -1.14
CA GLY A 8 -5.32 7.71 -0.20
C GLY A 8 -4.57 7.04 0.96
N MET A 9 -3.25 7.24 1.05
CA MET A 9 -2.48 6.90 2.25
C MET A 9 -2.82 7.86 3.40
N VAL A 10 -2.91 7.35 4.63
CA VAL A 10 -3.09 8.16 5.83
C VAL A 10 -1.88 9.06 6.11
N ASN A 11 -2.13 10.27 6.62
CA ASN A 11 -1.07 11.26 6.88
C ASN A 11 -0.15 10.90 8.06
N ASN A 12 -0.55 9.95 8.92
CA ASN A 12 0.22 9.52 10.09
C ASN A 12 0.94 8.18 9.87
N CYS A 13 1.20 7.81 8.61
CA CYS A 13 1.95 6.61 8.28
C CYS A 13 3.39 6.66 8.82
N LYS A 14 3.87 5.55 9.39
CA LYS A 14 5.19 5.46 10.05
C LYS A 14 6.21 4.60 9.31
N LYS A 15 5.75 3.75 8.37
CA LYS A 15 6.56 2.83 7.59
C LYS A 15 6.00 2.78 6.19
N PHE A 16 6.86 2.81 5.19
CA PHE A 16 6.47 2.93 3.80
C PHE A 16 7.09 1.79 2.99
N VAL A 17 6.33 1.30 2.01
CA VAL A 17 6.76 0.27 1.07
C VAL A 17 6.75 0.86 -0.32
N LEU A 18 7.90 0.81 -1.02
CA LEU A 18 7.93 1.10 -2.44
C LEU A 18 7.41 -0.11 -3.19
N VAL A 19 6.25 0.04 -3.83
CA VAL A 19 5.62 -1.05 -4.60
C VAL A 19 6.44 -1.31 -5.85
N LYS A 20 6.87 -2.56 -6.04
CA LYS A 20 7.55 -3.02 -7.26
C LYS A 20 6.53 -3.57 -8.26
N THR A 21 6.89 -3.55 -9.54
CA THR A 21 6.10 -4.23 -10.58
C THR A 21 5.90 -5.71 -10.22
N GLY A 22 4.65 -6.15 -10.16
CA GLY A 22 4.28 -7.53 -9.79
C GLY A 22 4.08 -7.78 -8.29
N ASP A 23 4.21 -6.75 -7.46
CA ASP A 23 3.73 -6.79 -6.08
C ASP A 23 2.20 -6.82 -6.03
N THR A 24 1.67 -7.43 -4.98
CA THR A 24 0.24 -7.49 -4.67
C THR A 24 0.03 -7.08 -3.22
N CYS A 25 -1.18 -6.68 -2.85
CA CYS A 25 -1.50 -6.38 -1.45
C CYS A 25 -1.17 -7.56 -0.54
N ASP A 26 -1.49 -8.80 -0.96
CA ASP A 26 -1.19 -10.01 -0.18
C ASP A 26 0.31 -10.20 0.10
N LYS A 27 1.17 -9.97 -0.90
CA LYS A 27 2.63 -10.04 -0.73
C LYS A 27 3.11 -8.96 0.25
N ILE A 28 2.61 -7.73 0.09
CA ILE A 28 3.00 -6.60 0.94
C ILE A 28 2.60 -6.85 2.39
N VAL A 29 1.36 -7.26 2.65
CA VAL A 29 0.87 -7.47 4.02
C VAL A 29 1.55 -8.67 4.68
N ALA A 30 1.81 -9.75 3.93
CA ALA A 30 2.57 -10.90 4.43
C ALA A 30 4.01 -10.52 4.82
N ALA A 31 4.71 -9.77 3.96
CA ALA A 31 6.07 -9.32 4.22
C ALA A 31 6.18 -8.37 5.42
N ASN A 32 5.14 -7.55 5.64
CA ASN A 32 5.09 -6.57 6.73
C ASN A 32 4.38 -7.08 7.99
N LYS A 33 3.88 -8.32 7.98
CA LYS A 33 3.16 -8.97 9.10
C LYS A 33 1.97 -8.14 9.59
N ILE A 34 1.19 -7.59 8.65
CA ILE A 34 -0.05 -6.86 8.92
C ILE A 34 -1.22 -7.58 8.24
N THR A 35 -2.46 -7.22 8.58
CA THR A 35 -3.65 -7.76 7.90
C THR A 35 -4.01 -6.92 6.68
N LEU A 36 -4.67 -7.52 5.70
CA LEU A 36 -5.21 -6.80 4.54
C LEU A 36 -6.19 -5.70 4.97
N ASP A 37 -7.06 -5.97 5.95
CA ASP A 37 -8.02 -4.99 6.46
C ASP A 37 -7.34 -3.75 7.06
N ASN A 38 -6.22 -3.93 7.77
CA ASN A 38 -5.44 -2.80 8.26
C ASN A 38 -4.77 -2.04 7.11
N PHE A 39 -4.18 -2.76 6.16
CA PHE A 39 -3.51 -2.15 5.01
C PHE A 39 -4.46 -1.27 4.19
N ILE A 40 -5.65 -1.77 3.83
CA ILE A 40 -6.61 -1.00 3.03
C ILE A 40 -7.28 0.13 3.82
N LYS A 41 -7.31 0.02 5.16
CA LYS A 41 -7.74 1.12 6.04
C LYS A 41 -6.73 2.27 6.03
N TRP A 42 -5.44 1.96 5.94
CA TRP A 42 -4.37 2.95 5.89
C TRP A 42 -4.10 3.48 4.48
N ASN A 43 -4.42 2.69 3.46
CA ASN A 43 -4.15 2.98 2.06
C ASN A 43 -5.41 2.79 1.21
N THR A 44 -6.35 3.75 1.27
CA THR A 44 -7.66 3.62 0.62
C THR A 44 -7.58 3.62 -0.90
N GLY A 45 -6.51 4.16 -1.48
CA GLY A 45 -6.30 4.24 -2.92
C GLY A 45 -5.91 2.93 -3.59
N VAL A 46 -5.64 1.84 -2.85
CA VAL A 46 -5.15 0.57 -3.44
C VAL A 46 -6.26 -0.29 -4.07
N GLY A 47 -7.51 0.17 -4.05
CA GLY A 47 -8.66 -0.56 -4.62
C GLY A 47 -9.31 -1.55 -3.64
N GLY A 48 -9.20 -1.29 -2.33
CA GLY A 48 -9.83 -2.10 -1.28
C GLY A 48 -9.35 -3.55 -1.25
N LYS A 49 -10.21 -4.47 -0.78
CA LYS A 49 -9.86 -5.90 -0.63
C LYS A 49 -9.47 -6.57 -1.96
N ALA A 50 -9.99 -6.08 -3.08
CA ALA A 50 -9.66 -6.60 -4.39
C ALA A 50 -8.29 -6.13 -4.92
N CYS A 51 -7.64 -5.18 -4.25
CA CYS A 51 -6.31 -4.67 -4.59
C CYS A 51 -6.19 -4.20 -6.06
N THR A 52 -7.27 -3.69 -6.65
CA THR A 52 -7.36 -3.41 -8.09
C THR A 52 -6.63 -2.15 -8.54
N SER A 53 -6.07 -1.37 -7.61
CA SER A 53 -5.49 -0.06 -7.90
C SER A 53 -4.16 0.16 -7.19
N LEU A 54 -3.39 -0.89 -6.88
CA LEU A 54 -2.05 -0.76 -6.35
C LEU A 54 -1.08 -0.24 -7.44
N TRP A 55 -0.47 0.93 -7.22
CA TRP A 55 0.42 1.57 -8.19
C TRP A 55 1.85 1.09 -8.03
N ALA A 56 2.44 0.56 -9.09
CA ALA A 56 3.87 0.28 -9.13
C ALA A 56 4.70 1.57 -9.10
N ASN A 57 5.91 1.49 -8.53
CA ASN A 57 6.86 2.59 -8.37
C ASN A 57 6.34 3.77 -7.53
N ALA A 58 5.37 3.52 -6.64
CA ALA A 58 4.88 4.48 -5.66
C ALA A 58 4.97 3.93 -4.24
N TYR A 59 5.06 4.83 -3.25
CA TYR A 59 5.02 4.48 -1.84
C TYR A 59 3.59 4.32 -1.33
N VAL A 60 3.36 3.25 -0.57
CA VAL A 60 2.17 2.92 0.25
C VAL A 60 2.56 2.61 1.70
#